data_AF-A0A7V4YR50-F1
#
_entry.id   AF-A0A7V4YR50-F1
#
_cell.length_a   1.000
_cell.length_b   1.000
_cell.length_c   1.000
_cell.angle_alpha   90.00
_cell.angle_beta   90.00
_cell.angle_gamma   90.00
#
_symmetry.space_group_name_H-M   'P 1'
#
loop_
_entity.id
_entity.type
_entity.pdbx_description
1 polymer ?
#
loop_
_entity_poly.entity_id
_entity_poly.type
_entity_poly.pdbx_seq_one_letter_code
_entity_poly.pdbx_strand_id
1 'polypeptide(L)'
;MKRLGYFLLSLVIFISNAHAKDLPYIEGEIIVRFKKGVKEEKIKEVHSLLSGEIIRNFKIVEGLQLIKIREDVERAIKKYKSNPFIEYAEPNYKYYALNSPNDPYFTEQWGLENTN
;
A
#
# COMPACT_ATOMS: atom_id res chain seq x y z
N MET A 1 -44.28 -51.14 -16.09
CA MET A 1 -43.72 -49.90 -16.64
C MET A 1 -43.99 -48.77 -15.66
N LYS A 2 -43.00 -48.41 -14.82
CA LYS A 2 -43.09 -47.37 -13.79
C LYS A 2 -41.83 -46.49 -13.86
N ARG A 3 -42.07 -45.20 -13.59
CA ARG A 3 -41.23 -44.01 -13.80
C ARG A 3 -39.96 -43.99 -12.94
N LEU A 4 -38.88 -43.37 -13.43
CA LEU A 4 -37.81 -42.70 -12.65
C LEU A 4 -36.87 -42.02 -13.66
N GLY A 5 -36.62 -40.71 -13.71
CA GLY A 5 -36.63 -39.66 -12.68
C GLY A 5 -35.27 -38.97 -12.78
N TYR A 6 -35.20 -37.84 -13.50
CA TYR A 6 -33.99 -37.06 -13.75
C TYR A 6 -33.34 -36.60 -12.44
N PHE A 7 -32.04 -36.86 -12.25
CA PHE A 7 -31.24 -36.29 -11.16
C PHE A 7 -30.17 -35.37 -11.76
N LEU A 8 -30.57 -34.13 -12.03
CA LEU A 8 -29.66 -33.03 -12.39
C LEU A 8 -29.05 -32.50 -11.08
N LEU A 9 -27.82 -32.92 -10.80
CA LEU A 9 -27.04 -32.41 -9.67
C LEU A 9 -26.47 -31.04 -10.05
N SER A 10 -27.16 -29.95 -9.68
CA SER A 10 -26.62 -28.60 -9.83
C SER A 10 -25.58 -28.35 -8.73
N LEU A 11 -24.30 -28.32 -9.10
CA LEU A 11 -23.21 -27.88 -8.24
C LEU A 11 -23.24 -26.34 -8.19
N VAL A 12 -23.78 -25.78 -7.11
CA VAL A 12 -23.70 -24.33 -6.84
C VAL A 12 -22.31 -24.05 -6.28
N ILE A 13 -21.43 -23.49 -7.10
CA ILE A 13 -20.13 -22.99 -6.65
C ILE A 13 -20.38 -21.65 -5.94
N PHE A 14 -20.34 -21.65 -4.61
CA PHE A 14 -20.23 -20.42 -3.82
C PHE A 14 -18.80 -19.88 -3.99
N ILE A 15 -18.59 -18.97 -4.95
CA ILE A 15 -17.38 -18.16 -5.02
C ILE A 15 -17.48 -17.12 -3.91
N SER A 16 -16.87 -17.39 -2.76
CA SER A 16 -16.67 -16.39 -1.72
C SER A 16 -15.75 -15.30 -2.28
N ASN A 17 -16.33 -14.20 -2.75
CA ASN A 17 -15.59 -12.97 -3.02
C ASN A 17 -15.18 -12.36 -1.68
N ALA A 18 -14.09 -12.86 -1.09
CA ALA A 18 -13.34 -12.08 -0.12
C ALA A 18 -12.71 -10.90 -0.86
N HIS A 19 -13.45 -9.81 -1.04
CA HIS A 19 -12.84 -8.54 -1.41
C HIS A 19 -12.01 -8.08 -0.21
N ALA A 20 -10.69 -8.26 -0.30
CA ALA A 20 -9.79 -7.52 0.56
C ALA A 20 -10.10 -6.04 0.32
N LYS A 21 -10.49 -5.32 1.38
CA LYS A 21 -10.72 -3.88 1.28
C LYS A 21 -9.38 -3.23 1.01
N ASP A 22 -9.22 -2.63 -0.17
CA ASP A 22 -8.00 -1.87 -0.49
C ASP A 22 -7.81 -0.77 0.55
N LEU A 23 -6.61 -0.73 1.15
CA LEU A 23 -6.25 0.29 2.11
C LEU A 23 -6.14 1.64 1.38
N PRO A 24 -6.73 2.71 1.91
CA PRO A 24 -6.68 4.01 1.26
C PRO A 24 -5.23 4.50 1.21
N TYR A 25 -4.81 5.04 0.08
CA TYR A 25 -3.51 5.67 -0.11
C TYR A 25 -3.66 7.08 -0.71
N ILE A 26 -2.54 7.80 -0.82
CA ILE A 26 -2.48 9.12 -1.44
C ILE A 26 -2.26 8.95 -2.94
N GLU A 27 -3.21 9.43 -3.75
CA GLU A 27 -3.10 9.36 -5.20
C GLU A 27 -1.88 10.12 -5.72
N GLY A 28 -1.21 9.50 -6.68
CA GLY A 28 0.01 10.02 -7.27
C GLY A 28 1.22 10.01 -6.34
N GLU A 29 1.22 9.24 -5.26
CA GLU A 29 2.35 9.11 -4.34
C GLU A 29 2.70 7.66 -4.03
N ILE A 30 4.00 7.36 -4.12
CA ILE A 30 4.56 6.04 -3.80
C ILE A 30 5.78 6.18 -2.91
N ILE A 31 5.97 5.19 -2.05
CA ILE A 31 7.18 5.02 -1.25
C ILE A 31 8.06 4.01 -1.99
N VAL A 32 9.30 4.39 -2.24
CA VAL A 32 10.28 3.59 -2.98
C VAL A 32 11.52 3.43 -2.12
N ARG A 33 12.00 2.19 -2.01
CA ARG A 33 13.30 1.91 -1.40
C ARG A 33 14.26 1.33 -2.43
N PHE A 34 15.43 1.95 -2.55
CA PHE A 34 16.53 1.42 -3.32
C PHE A 34 17.32 0.38 -2.52
N LYS A 35 17.94 -0.56 -3.24
CA LYS A 35 18.90 -1.49 -2.67
C LYS A 35 20.09 -0.74 -2.08
N LYS A 36 20.73 -1.35 -1.08
CA LYS A 36 21.90 -0.77 -0.42
C LYS A 36 23.04 -0.54 -1.41
N GLY A 37 23.73 0.58 -1.29
CA GLY A 37 24.90 0.91 -2.13
C GLY A 37 24.59 1.42 -3.54
N VAL A 38 23.32 1.66 -3.88
CA VAL A 38 22.97 2.37 -5.11
C VAL A 38 23.39 3.83 -4.97
N LYS A 39 24.21 4.31 -5.90
CA LYS A 39 24.71 5.70 -5.90
C LYS A 39 23.60 6.69 -6.22
N GLU A 40 23.70 7.89 -5.66
CA GLU A 40 22.72 8.97 -5.84
C GLU A 40 22.49 9.34 -7.31
N GLU A 41 23.53 9.29 -8.14
CA GLU A 41 23.43 9.56 -9.58
C GLU A 41 22.53 8.54 -10.26
N LYS A 42 22.65 7.26 -9.88
CA LYS A 42 21.82 6.18 -10.42
C LYS A 42 20.38 6.29 -9.93
N ILE A 43 20.16 6.71 -8.67
CA ILE A 43 18.82 6.98 -8.13
C ILE A 43 18.11 8.05 -8.97
N LYS A 44 18.79 9.18 -9.22
CA LYS A 44 18.25 10.29 -10.04
C LYS A 44 17.96 9.85 -11.48
N GLU A 45 18.83 9.04 -12.08
CA GLU A 45 18.62 8.46 -13.41
C GLU A 45 17.34 7.61 -13.45
N VAL A 46 17.14 6.72 -12.46
CA VAL A 46 15.93 5.89 -12.38
C VAL A 46 14.67 6.75 -12.26
N HIS A 47 14.68 7.78 -11.43
CA HIS A 47 13.54 8.69 -11.30
C HIS A 47 13.25 9.48 -12.58
N SER A 48 14.29 9.96 -13.27
CA SER A 48 14.13 10.64 -14.56
C SER A 48 13.50 9.72 -15.61
N LEU A 49 13.99 8.48 -15.72
CA LEU A 49 13.46 7.47 -16.64
C LEU A 49 11.99 7.12 -16.36
N LEU A 50 11.61 7.07 -15.08
CA LEU A 50 10.26 6.72 -14.65
C LEU A 50 9.35 7.94 -14.43
N SER A 51 9.81 9.15 -14.79
CA SER A 51 9.07 10.40 -14.59
C SER A 51 8.59 10.63 -13.15
N GLY A 52 9.37 10.16 -12.17
CA GLY A 52 9.11 10.34 -10.74
C GLY A 52 9.82 11.57 -10.19
N GLU A 53 9.14 12.32 -9.32
CA GLU A 53 9.70 13.48 -8.63
C GLU A 53 9.90 13.16 -7.15
N ILE A 54 11.09 13.44 -6.61
CA ILE A 54 11.39 13.18 -5.19
C ILE A 54 10.73 14.26 -4.33
N ILE A 55 9.72 13.89 -3.54
CA ILE A 55 9.08 14.78 -2.56
C ILE A 55 9.89 14.80 -1.26
N ARG A 56 10.36 13.63 -0.80
CA ARG A 56 11.02 13.49 0.49
C ARG A 56 12.05 12.37 0.47
N ASN A 57 13.20 12.64 1.09
CA ASN A 57 14.22 11.65 1.42
C ASN A 57 14.14 11.30 2.91
N PHE A 58 13.95 10.03 3.24
CA PHE A 58 13.91 9.58 4.63
C PHE A 58 15.33 9.25 5.10
N LYS A 59 15.85 10.00 6.08
CA LYS A 59 17.23 9.83 6.55
C LYS A 59 17.45 8.59 7.42
N ILE A 60 16.38 8.09 8.05
CA ILE A 60 16.46 6.98 9.01
C ILE A 60 16.60 5.62 8.32
N VAL A 61 16.10 5.50 7.08
CA VAL A 61 16.22 4.31 6.24
C VAL A 61 16.96 4.69 4.97
N GLU A 62 18.17 4.14 4.80
CA GLU A 62 18.98 4.35 3.61
C GLU A 62 18.19 3.97 2.34
N GLY A 63 18.23 4.87 1.35
CA GLY A 63 17.60 4.67 0.04
C GLY A 63 16.07 4.75 0.02
N LEU A 64 15.42 5.17 1.11
CA LEU A 64 13.97 5.31 1.19
C LEU A 64 13.52 6.72 0.80
N GLN A 65 12.60 6.81 -0.16
CA GLN A 65 12.12 8.07 -0.72
C GLN A 65 10.61 8.05 -0.96
N LEU A 66 9.98 9.21 -0.78
CA LEU A 66 8.61 9.46 -1.20
C LEU A 66 8.65 10.16 -2.57
N ILE A 67 7.97 9.57 -3.54
CA ILE A 67 7.99 10.00 -4.93
C ILE A 67 6.59 10.44 -5.37
N LYS A 68 6.48 11.61 -6.00
CA LYS A 68 5.31 12.02 -6.78
C LYS A 68 5.36 11.37 -8.16
N ILE A 69 4.25 10.80 -8.57
CA ILE A 69 4.07 10.21 -9.91
C ILE A 69 2.91 10.91 -10.61
N ARG A 70 2.92 10.84 -11.95
CA ARG A 70 1.87 11.41 -12.81
C ARG A 70 0.92 10.35 -13.38
N GLU A 71 1.17 9.10 -13.07
CA GLU A 71 0.40 7.95 -13.53
C GLU A 71 -0.32 7.26 -12.37
N ASP A 72 -1.10 6.24 -12.70
CA ASP A 72 -1.74 5.35 -11.75
C ASP A 72 -0.72 4.68 -10.80
N VAL A 73 -1.06 4.62 -9.51
CA VAL A 73 -0.17 4.12 -8.45
C VAL A 73 0.27 2.70 -8.70
N GLU A 74 -0.63 1.80 -9.08
CA GLU A 74 -0.29 0.40 -9.32
C GLU A 74 0.64 0.24 -10.53
N ARG A 75 0.38 0.99 -11.60
CA ARG A 75 1.23 1.00 -12.79
C ARG A 75 2.63 1.51 -12.48
N ALA A 76 2.75 2.61 -11.73
CA ALA A 76 4.04 3.12 -11.29
C ALA A 76 4.78 2.10 -10.43
N ILE A 77 4.12 1.51 -9.42
CA ILE A 77 4.72 0.49 -8.57
C ILE A 77 5.26 -0.67 -9.40
N LYS A 78 4.51 -1.15 -10.40
CA LYS A 78 4.96 -2.22 -11.29
C LYS A 78 6.21 -1.83 -12.07
N LYS A 79 6.29 -0.60 -12.59
CA LYS A 79 7.49 -0.08 -13.28
C LYS A 79 8.68 0.01 -12.33
N TYR A 80 8.50 0.58 -11.14
CA TYR A 80 9.56 0.68 -10.15
C TYR A 80 10.06 -0.70 -9.71
N LYS A 81 9.16 -1.65 -9.40
CA LYS A 81 9.53 -3.03 -9.04
C LYS A 81 10.26 -3.79 -10.14
N SER A 82 10.10 -3.39 -11.41
CA SER A 82 10.83 -4.01 -12.52
C SER A 82 12.31 -3.59 -12.60
N ASN A 83 12.70 -2.51 -11.90
CA ASN A 83 14.06 -2.02 -11.92
C ASN A 83 14.94 -2.81 -10.92
N PRO A 84 16.12 -3.32 -11.35
CA PRO A 84 16.96 -4.17 -10.50
C PRO A 84 17.57 -3.46 -9.28
N PHE A 85 17.58 -2.12 -9.26
CA PHE A 85 18.06 -1.31 -8.14
C PHE A 85 17.01 -1.05 -7.07
N ILE A 86 15.74 -1.42 -7.30
CA ILE A 86 14.65 -1.24 -6.35
C ILE A 86 14.55 -2.48 -5.45
N GLU A 87 14.48 -2.24 -4.14
CA GLU A 87 14.20 -3.26 -3.12
C GLU A 87 12.69 -3.46 -3.00
N TYR A 88 11.94 -2.37 -2.88
CA TYR A 88 10.48 -2.38 -2.93
C TYR A 88 9.91 -1.03 -3.37
N ALA A 89 8.66 -1.07 -3.82
CA ALA A 89 7.83 0.10 -4.05
C ALA A 89 6.39 -0.20 -3.60
N GLU A 90 5.77 0.75 -2.91
CA GLU A 90 4.42 0.61 -2.34
C GLU A 90 3.65 1.92 -2.38
N PRO A 91 2.31 1.89 -2.26
CA PRO A 91 1.52 3.12 -2.14
C PRO A 91 1.87 3.88 -0.86
N ASN A 92 1.74 5.21 -0.90
CA ASN A 92 1.76 6.01 0.33
C ASN A 92 0.42 5.86 1.07
N TYR A 93 0.27 4.82 1.89
CA TYR A 93 -0.98 4.52 2.62
C TYR A 93 -1.34 5.60 3.64
N LYS A 94 -2.64 5.85 3.78
CA LYS A 94 -3.19 6.73 4.82
C LYS A 94 -3.37 5.92 6.11
N TYR A 95 -2.65 6.34 7.14
CA TYR A 95 -2.81 5.81 8.50
C TYR A 95 -3.59 6.80 9.37
N TYR A 96 -4.39 6.26 10.28
CA TYR A 96 -5.18 7.03 11.24
C TYR A 96 -4.84 6.56 12.64
N ALA A 97 -4.87 7.47 13.61
CA ALA A 97 -4.80 7.10 15.01
C ALA A 97 -5.98 6.17 15.34
N LEU A 98 -5.75 5.20 16.22
CA LEU A 98 -6.82 4.41 16.79
C LEU A 98 -7.72 5.32 17.62
N ASN A 99 -9.01 5.00 17.67
CA ASN A 99 -9.96 5.71 18.51
C ASN A 99 -9.55 5.64 19.98
N SER A 100 -10.08 6.58 20.79
CA SER A 100 -9.87 6.61 22.23
C SER A 100 -10.13 5.23 22.88
N PRO A 101 -9.33 4.84 23.89
CA PRO A 101 -9.49 3.60 24.63
C PRO A 101 -10.92 3.40 25.15
N ASN A 102 -11.39 2.16 25.15
CA ASN A 102 -12.69 1.77 25.71
C ASN A 102 -12.65 1.55 27.24
N ASP A 103 -11.73 2.22 27.94
CA ASP A 103 -11.64 2.17 29.40
C ASP A 103 -12.76 3.04 30.01
N PRO A 104 -13.65 2.49 30.85
CA PRO A 104 -14.73 3.26 31.47
C PRO A 104 -14.27 4.50 32.25
N TYR A 105 -13.05 4.51 32.76
CA TYR A 105 -12.45 5.63 33.49
C TYR A 105 -11.57 6.52 32.61
N PHE A 106 -11.51 6.31 31.29
CA PHE A 106 -10.69 7.11 30.38
C PHE A 106 -10.94 8.62 30.52
N THR A 107 -12.21 9.01 30.67
CA THR A 107 -12.62 10.42 30.87
C THR A 107 -12.17 11.00 32.22
N GLU A 108 -11.78 10.16 33.18
CA GLU A 108 -11.25 10.60 34.48
C GLU A 108 -9.71 10.74 34.46
N GLN A 109 -9.06 10.27 33.39
CA GLN A 109 -7.60 10.27 33.25
C GLN A 109 -7.15 11.55 32.53
N TRP A 110 -7.17 12.69 33.23
CA TRP A 110 -6.80 14.02 32.71
C TRP A 110 -5.47 14.08 31.93
N GLY A 111 -4.52 13.18 32.21
CA GLY A 111 -3.24 13.12 31.51
C GLY A 111 -3.30 12.49 30.12
N LEU A 112 -4.37 11.74 29.80
CA LEU A 112 -4.55 11.06 28.52
C LEU A 112 -5.32 11.89 27.48
N GLU A 113 -5.96 12.99 27.88
CA GLU A 113 -6.56 13.97 26.97
C GLU A 113 -5.52 14.97 26.41
N ASN A 114 -4.33 14.50 26.08
CA ASN A 114 -3.27 15.33 25.48
C ASN A 114 -3.09 14.98 23.99
N THR A 115 -4.06 15.36 23.16
CA THR A 115 -3.97 15.32 21.69
C THR A 115 -3.30 16.58 21.16
N ASN A 116 -1.97 16.68 21.28
CA ASN A 116 -1.15 17.64 20.52
C ASN A 116 -0.48 16.97 19.33
#